data_AF-A0A514WFG2-F1
#
_entry.id   AF-A0A514WFG2-F1
#
_cell.length_a   1.000
_cell.length_b   1.000
_cell.length_c   1.000
_cell.angle_alpha   90.00
_cell.angle_beta   90.00
_cell.angle_gamma   90.00
#
_symmetry.space_group_name_H-M   'P 1'
#
loop_
_entity.id
_entity.type
_entity.pdbx_description
1 polymer ?
#
loop_
_entity_poly.entity_id
_entity_poly.type
_entity_poly.pdbx_seq_one_letter_code
_entity_poly.pdbx_strand_id
1 'polypeptide(L)'
;MTQVPRFEDWLEICNLKARYCRLLDTKDWDGWAALFTEDCEVDTRPAGGTLEQGRDTFVAMVRRSLADAKTAHQVHSPEITFHGDSADVVWAMQDRVVKDSFALTGYGHYHETCVRAADGWKIAKQTLSRLIVDMDMTQR
;
A
#
# COMPACT_ATOMS: atom_id res chain seq x y z
N MET A 1 -31.43 -0.65 4.20
CA MET A 1 -30.94 0.60 4.81
C MET A 1 -29.46 0.65 4.56
N THR A 2 -28.94 1.69 3.91
CA THR A 2 -27.50 1.84 3.68
C THR A 2 -26.83 2.06 5.03
N GLN A 3 -25.89 1.20 5.41
CA GLN A 3 -25.17 1.33 6.68
C GLN A 3 -24.40 2.66 6.66
N VAL A 4 -24.63 3.49 7.66
CA VAL A 4 -23.92 4.76 7.81
C VAL A 4 -22.49 4.44 8.29
N PRO A 5 -21.45 4.93 7.62
CA PRO A 5 -20.07 4.76 8.07
C PRO A 5 -19.89 5.35 9.46
N ARG A 6 -19.17 4.63 10.32
CA ARG A 6 -18.92 5.07 11.70
C ARG A 6 -17.46 5.45 11.89
N PHE A 7 -17.18 6.17 12.97
CA PHE A 7 -15.80 6.57 13.29
C PHE A 7 -14.86 5.36 13.45
N GLU A 8 -15.39 4.22 13.90
CA GLU A 8 -14.63 2.97 14.00
C GLU A 8 -14.14 2.48 12.62
N ASP A 9 -14.93 2.68 11.56
CA ASP A 9 -14.53 2.31 10.20
C ASP A 9 -13.37 3.17 9.71
N TRP A 10 -13.44 4.48 9.98
CA TRP A 10 -12.35 5.41 9.69
C TRP A 10 -11.07 5.00 10.44
N LEU A 11 -11.17 4.71 11.73
CA LEU A 11 -10.04 4.30 12.56
C LEU A 11 -9.45 2.95 12.09
N GLU A 12 -10.30 2.02 11.68
CA GLU A 12 -9.86 0.71 11.19
C GLU A 12 -9.12 0.81 9.86
N ILE A 13 -9.59 1.63 8.92
CA ILE A 13 -8.90 1.91 7.64
C ILE A 13 -7.56 2.63 7.89
N CYS A 14 -7.51 3.59 8.82
CA CYS A 14 -6.25 4.23 9.21
C CYS A 14 -5.25 3.22 9.79
N ASN A 15 -5.72 2.34 10.67
CA ASN A 15 -4.89 1.29 11.23
C ASN A 15 -4.48 0.24 10.19
N LEU A 16 -5.34 -0.06 9.21
CA LEU A 16 -5.02 -0.93 8.07
C LEU A 16 -3.81 -0.39 7.30
N LYS A 17 -3.81 0.89 6.91
CA LYS A 17 -2.67 1.48 6.18
C LYS A 17 -1.43 1.64 7.06
N ALA A 18 -1.59 1.95 8.35
CA ALA A 18 -0.46 1.97 9.29
C ALA A 18 0.20 0.57 9.43
N ARG A 19 -0.61 -0.50 9.48
CA ARG A 19 -0.11 -1.88 9.44
C ARG A 19 0.57 -2.19 8.11
N TYR A 20 0.01 -1.75 6.98
CA TYR A 20 0.64 -1.91 5.66
C TYR A 20 2.08 -1.39 5.67
N CYS A 21 2.32 -0.15 6.11
CA CYS A 21 3.66 0.43 6.13
C CYS A 21 4.60 -0.35 7.03
N ARG A 22 4.19 -0.58 8.29
CA ARG A 22 5.02 -1.29 9.27
C ARG A 22 5.39 -2.70 8.82
N LEU A 23 4.43 -3.48 8.33
CA LEU A 23 4.65 -4.89 7.96
C LEU A 23 5.51 -5.01 6.70
N LEU A 24 5.32 -4.13 5.71
CA LEU A 24 6.17 -4.07 4.51
C LEU A 24 7.63 -3.72 4.85
N ASP A 25 7.83 -2.75 5.75
CA ASP A 25 9.16 -2.28 6.13
C ASP A 25 9.90 -3.28 7.01
N THR A 26 9.17 -4.03 7.84
CA THR A 26 9.71 -5.12 8.68
C THR A 26 9.77 -6.47 7.97
N LYS A 27 9.32 -6.55 6.72
CA LYS A 27 9.33 -7.76 5.89
C LYS A 27 8.48 -8.91 6.48
N ASP A 28 7.43 -8.57 7.23
CA ASP A 28 6.41 -9.52 7.70
C ASP A 28 5.42 -9.79 6.57
N TRP A 29 5.81 -10.69 5.66
CA TRP A 29 5.08 -10.96 4.43
C TRP A 29 3.72 -11.62 4.65
N ASP A 30 3.62 -12.49 5.65
CA ASP A 30 2.36 -13.20 5.95
C ASP A 30 1.34 -12.23 6.55
N GLY A 31 1.79 -11.38 7.50
CA GLY A 31 0.96 -10.32 8.06
C GLY A 31 0.59 -9.27 7.00
N TRP A 32 1.52 -8.92 6.11
CA TRP A 32 1.26 -7.95 5.05
C TRP A 32 0.27 -8.48 4.01
N ALA A 33 0.40 -9.76 3.62
CA ALA A 33 -0.55 -10.42 2.71
C ALA A 33 -1.98 -10.41 3.28
N ALA A 34 -2.15 -10.63 4.59
CA ALA A 34 -3.46 -10.68 5.23
C ALA A 34 -4.28 -9.37 5.12
N LEU A 35 -3.63 -8.24 4.80
CA LEU A 35 -4.27 -6.93 4.62
C LEU A 35 -5.01 -6.77 3.28
N PHE A 36 -4.79 -7.68 2.33
CA PHE A 36 -5.40 -7.62 1.00
C PHE A 36 -6.51 -8.66 0.85
N THR A 37 -7.46 -8.38 -0.04
CA THR A 37 -8.36 -9.43 -0.54
C THR A 37 -7.57 -10.41 -1.41
N GLU A 38 -8.05 -11.66 -1.51
CA GLU A 38 -7.37 -12.69 -2.31
C GLU A 38 -7.25 -12.29 -3.80
N ASP A 39 -8.27 -11.61 -4.30
CA ASP A 39 -8.43 -11.15 -5.68
C ASP A 39 -7.97 -9.70 -5.92
N CYS A 40 -7.16 -9.13 -5.03
CA CYS A 40 -6.80 -7.72 -5.11
C CYS A 40 -6.11 -7.34 -6.43
N GLU A 41 -6.34 -6.11 -6.90
CA GLU A 41 -5.66 -5.53 -8.06
C GLU A 41 -4.69 -4.44 -7.61
N VAL A 42 -3.41 -4.55 -8.01
CA VAL A 42 -2.40 -3.55 -7.66
C VAL A 42 -1.75 -2.98 -8.91
N ASP A 43 -1.96 -1.69 -9.17
CA ASP A 43 -1.41 -0.97 -10.32
C ASP A 43 -0.28 -0.03 -9.91
N THR A 44 0.93 -0.37 -10.30
CA THR A 44 2.13 0.45 -10.09
C THR A 44 2.68 1.03 -11.39
N ARG A 45 1.99 0.83 -12.54
CA ARG A 45 2.42 1.39 -13.84
C ARG A 45 2.60 2.91 -13.81
N PRO A 46 1.74 3.71 -13.13
CA PRO A 46 1.96 5.15 -13.01
C PRO A 46 3.24 5.53 -12.25
N ALA A 47 3.82 4.59 -11.51
CA ALA A 47 5.12 4.72 -10.83
C ALA A 47 6.25 3.92 -11.51
N GLY A 48 6.05 3.48 -12.77
CA GLY A 48 7.03 2.74 -13.56
C GLY A 48 7.08 1.22 -13.30
N GLY A 49 6.10 0.67 -12.59
CA GLY A 49 5.97 -0.75 -12.30
C GLY A 49 4.99 -1.50 -13.21
N THR A 50 4.30 -2.47 -12.64
CA THR A 50 3.41 -3.42 -13.31
C THR A 50 1.97 -3.35 -12.76
N LEU A 51 1.05 -4.02 -13.45
CA LEU A 51 -0.28 -4.33 -12.94
C LEU A 51 -0.27 -5.79 -12.48
N GLU A 52 -0.53 -6.01 -11.20
CA GLU A 52 -0.62 -7.34 -10.59
C GLU A 52 -2.07 -7.67 -10.23
N GLN A 53 -2.46 -8.92 -10.44
CA GLN A 53 -3.77 -9.45 -10.07
C GLN A 53 -3.60 -10.63 -9.12
N GLY A 54 -4.32 -10.58 -8.00
CA GLY A 54 -4.27 -11.56 -6.94
C GLY A 54 -3.17 -11.28 -5.92
N ARG A 55 -3.54 -11.45 -4.64
CA ARG A 55 -2.66 -11.18 -3.49
C ARG A 55 -1.35 -11.94 -3.58
N ASP A 56 -1.40 -13.24 -3.83
CA ASP A 56 -0.22 -14.10 -3.72
C ASP A 56 0.83 -13.76 -4.80
N THR A 57 0.37 -13.46 -6.02
CA THR A 57 1.22 -12.97 -7.12
C THR A 57 1.90 -11.66 -6.74
N PHE A 58 1.11 -10.69 -6.26
CA PHE A 58 1.61 -9.38 -5.88
C PHE A 58 2.62 -9.45 -4.72
N VAL A 59 2.29 -10.19 -3.65
CA VAL A 59 3.15 -10.34 -2.48
C VAL A 59 4.46 -11.02 -2.84
N ALA A 60 4.43 -12.08 -3.66
CA ALA A 60 5.64 -12.75 -4.12
C ALA A 60 6.55 -11.81 -4.94
N MET A 61 5.96 -11.00 -5.82
CA MET A 61 6.68 -10.00 -6.61
C MET A 61 7.37 -8.96 -5.71
N VAL A 62 6.64 -8.36 -4.77
CA VAL A 62 7.19 -7.33 -3.86
C VAL A 62 8.25 -7.91 -2.94
N ARG A 63 8.02 -9.10 -2.38
CA ARG A 63 8.99 -9.82 -1.54
C ARG A 63 10.32 -10.02 -2.27
N ARG A 64 10.27 -10.46 -3.53
CA ARG A 64 11.47 -10.62 -4.36
C ARG A 64 12.14 -9.28 -4.65
N SER A 65 11.36 -8.25 -4.97
CA SER A 65 11.88 -6.92 -5.30
C SER A 65 12.60 -6.25 -4.12
N LEU A 66 12.12 -6.47 -2.89
CA LEU A 66 12.59 -5.80 -1.69
C LEU A 66 13.47 -6.68 -0.77
N ALA A 67 13.88 -7.88 -1.22
CA ALA A 67 14.59 -8.87 -0.40
C ALA A 67 15.81 -8.28 0.34
N ASP A 68 16.65 -7.53 -0.37
CA ASP A 68 17.86 -6.91 0.18
C ASP A 68 17.72 -5.39 0.39
N ALA A 69 16.49 -4.88 0.38
CA ALA A 69 16.22 -3.45 0.51
C ALA A 69 15.86 -3.07 1.95
N LYS A 70 16.43 -1.96 2.43
CA LYS A 70 15.86 -1.22 3.58
C LYS A 70 14.80 -0.27 3.06
N THR A 71 13.60 -0.34 3.64
CA THR A 71 12.48 0.51 3.22
C THR A 71 11.89 1.29 4.38
N ALA A 72 11.36 2.47 4.08
CA ALA A 72 10.52 3.23 4.98
C ALA A 72 9.36 3.83 4.18
N HIS A 73 8.14 3.44 4.53
CA HIS A 73 6.91 3.95 3.94
C HIS A 73 6.18 4.84 4.94
N GLN A 74 5.92 6.07 4.52
CA GLN A 74 5.18 7.06 5.31
C GLN A 74 3.95 7.47 4.52
N VAL A 75 2.81 7.42 5.20
CA VAL A 75 1.54 7.96 4.69
C VAL A 75 1.08 9.07 5.62
N HIS A 76 0.36 10.03 5.06
CA HIS A 76 -0.17 11.17 5.79
C HIS A 76 -1.68 11.04 6.00
N SER A 77 -2.38 12.16 6.21
CA SER A 77 -3.83 12.17 6.41
C SER A 77 -4.57 11.56 5.20
N PRO A 78 -5.60 10.72 5.43
CA PRO A 78 -6.41 10.17 4.35
C PRO A 78 -7.52 11.11 3.90
N GLU A 79 -7.90 10.98 2.64
CA GLU A 79 -9.21 11.36 2.12
C GLU A 79 -10.04 10.08 1.95
N ILE A 80 -11.20 9.97 2.63
CA ILE A 80 -12.02 8.74 2.62
C ILE A 80 -13.44 9.05 2.17
N THR A 81 -13.92 8.31 1.17
CA THR A 81 -15.33 8.29 0.76
C THR A 81 -15.89 6.89 0.95
N PHE A 82 -16.92 6.75 1.78
CA PHE A 82 -17.53 5.45 2.06
C PHE A 82 -18.76 5.17 1.18
N HIS A 83 -18.91 3.91 0.80
CA HIS A 83 -20.01 3.38 -0.02
C HIS A 83 -20.64 2.13 0.65
N GLY A 84 -20.96 2.24 1.94
CA GLY A 84 -21.46 1.13 2.74
C GLY A 84 -20.31 0.21 3.21
N ASP A 85 -20.16 -0.94 2.56
CA ASP A 85 -19.12 -1.93 2.88
C ASP A 85 -17.87 -1.81 2.02
N SER A 86 -17.76 -0.74 1.23
CA SER A 86 -16.52 -0.33 0.57
C SER A 86 -16.19 1.12 0.86
N ALA A 87 -14.93 1.50 0.66
CA ALA A 87 -14.46 2.87 0.78
C ALA A 87 -13.35 3.15 -0.23
N ASP A 88 -13.42 4.31 -0.89
CA ASP A 88 -12.31 4.83 -1.67
C ASP A 88 -11.44 5.72 -0.78
N VAL A 89 -10.13 5.51 -0.86
CA VAL A 89 -9.15 6.17 0.00
C VAL A 89 -8.01 6.74 -0.83
N VAL A 90 -7.61 7.97 -0.53
CA VAL A 90 -6.38 8.56 -1.04
C VAL A 90 -5.42 8.83 0.10
N TRP A 91 -4.18 8.40 -0.07
CA TRP A 91 -3.08 8.69 0.86
C TRP A 91 -2.01 9.47 0.13
N ALA A 92 -1.67 10.67 0.61
CA ALA A 92 -0.36 11.23 0.31
C ALA A 92 0.72 10.34 0.93
N MET A 93 1.77 10.05 0.17
CA MET A 93 2.84 9.13 0.57
C MET A 93 4.23 9.67 0.28
N GLN A 94 5.17 9.24 1.11
CA GLN A 94 6.61 9.25 0.86
C GLN A 94 7.16 7.83 1.07
N ASP A 95 8.00 7.35 0.16
CA ASP A 95 8.71 6.08 0.31
C ASP A 95 10.22 6.23 0.10
N ARG A 96 11.00 5.56 0.95
CA ARG A 96 12.45 5.43 0.81
C ARG A 96 12.79 3.98 0.59
N VAL A 97 13.54 3.69 -0.46
CA VAL A 97 14.06 2.35 -0.77
C VAL A 97 15.56 2.45 -0.93
N VAL A 98 16.32 1.75 -0.09
CA VAL A 98 17.78 1.73 -0.14
C VAL A 98 18.26 0.31 -0.42
N LYS A 99 19.07 0.16 -1.47
CA LYS A 99 19.83 -1.04 -1.79
C LYS A 99 21.32 -0.69 -1.88
N ASP A 100 22.17 -1.69 -2.01
CA ASP A 100 23.62 -1.49 -2.11
C ASP A 100 24.04 -0.65 -3.33
N SER A 101 23.26 -0.66 -4.41
CA SER A 101 23.58 -0.01 -5.69
C SER A 101 22.85 1.32 -5.93
N PHE A 102 21.76 1.58 -5.20
CA PHE A 102 21.01 2.81 -5.35
C PHE A 102 20.17 3.09 -4.11
N ALA A 103 19.75 4.34 -4.01
CA ALA A 103 18.72 4.75 -3.07
C ALA A 103 17.68 5.63 -3.79
N LEU A 104 16.40 5.32 -3.57
CA LEU A 104 15.27 6.02 -4.18
C LEU A 104 14.41 6.64 -3.09
N THR A 105 14.03 7.90 -3.27
CA THR A 105 12.95 8.56 -2.51
C THR A 105 11.83 8.93 -3.46
N GLY A 106 10.62 8.43 -3.21
CA GLY A 106 9.43 8.76 -4.00
C GLY A 106 8.43 9.58 -3.20
N TYR A 107 7.75 10.49 -3.89
CA TYR A 107 6.62 11.26 -3.35
C TYR A 107 5.43 11.12 -4.30
N GLY A 108 4.23 10.93 -3.75
CA GLY A 108 3.04 10.77 -4.57
C GLY A 108 1.85 10.29 -3.77
N HIS A 109 1.08 9.37 -4.33
CA HIS A 109 -0.18 8.94 -3.74
C HIS A 109 -0.45 7.45 -3.91
N TYR A 110 -1.10 6.88 -2.90
CA TYR A 110 -1.88 5.67 -3.05
C TYR A 110 -3.34 6.05 -3.27
N HIS A 111 -3.96 5.47 -4.30
CA HIS A 111 -5.41 5.44 -4.48
C HIS A 111 -5.89 4.02 -4.22
N GLU A 112 -6.79 3.84 -3.27
CA GLU A 112 -7.20 2.52 -2.81
C GLU A 112 -8.71 2.37 -2.80
N THR A 113 -9.17 1.15 -3.05
CA THR A 113 -10.50 0.71 -2.66
C THR A 113 -10.34 -0.31 -1.54
N CYS A 114 -10.87 0.02 -0.37
CA CYS A 114 -10.98 -0.88 0.77
C CYS A 114 -12.37 -1.51 0.79
N VAL A 115 -12.47 -2.76 1.24
CA VAL A 115 -13.74 -3.47 1.42
C VAL A 115 -13.79 -4.10 2.81
N ARG A 116 -14.98 -4.15 3.39
CA ARG A 116 -15.22 -4.84 4.67
C ARG A 116 -15.29 -6.35 4.43
N ALA A 117 -14.37 -7.08 5.05
CA ALA A 117 -14.40 -8.54 5.12
C ALA A 117 -14.86 -8.99 6.52
N ALA A 118 -15.03 -10.31 6.70
CA ALA A 118 -15.48 -10.90 7.97
C ALA A 118 -14.52 -10.63 9.14
N ASP A 119 -13.23 -10.44 8.85
CA ASP A 119 -12.14 -10.21 9.80
C ASP A 119 -11.64 -8.74 9.81
N GLY A 120 -12.36 -7.84 9.14
CA GLY A 120 -12.06 -6.40 9.12
C GLY A 120 -11.92 -5.82 7.71
N TRP A 121 -11.55 -4.54 7.64
CA TRP A 121 -11.30 -3.86 6.37
C TRP A 121 -10.03 -4.38 5.68
N LYS A 122 -10.09 -4.58 4.36
CA LYS A 122 -8.98 -5.04 3.51
C LYS A 122 -8.84 -4.20 2.24
N ILE A 123 -7.63 -4.17 1.69
CA ILE A 123 -7.32 -3.50 0.42
C ILE A 123 -7.72 -4.43 -0.73
N ALA A 124 -8.71 -4.02 -1.52
CA ALA A 124 -9.12 -4.73 -2.74
C ALA A 124 -8.45 -4.15 -3.99
N LYS A 125 -8.19 -2.84 -4.01
CA LYS A 125 -7.47 -2.18 -5.11
C LYS A 125 -6.45 -1.21 -4.56
N GLN A 126 -5.29 -1.12 -5.19
CA GLN A 126 -4.29 -0.10 -4.88
C GLN A 126 -3.59 0.37 -6.17
N THR A 127 -3.62 1.67 -6.43
CA THR A 127 -2.81 2.32 -7.45
C THR A 127 -1.75 3.18 -6.79
N LEU A 128 -0.48 2.95 -7.13
CA LEU A 128 0.63 3.80 -6.73
C LEU A 128 0.97 4.76 -7.88
N SER A 129 0.98 6.06 -7.57
CA SER A 129 1.54 7.09 -8.44
C SER A 129 2.70 7.79 -7.75
N ARG A 130 3.72 8.18 -8.52
CA ARG A 130 4.81 9.03 -8.03
C ARG A 130 4.86 10.31 -8.86
N LEU A 131 4.87 11.44 -8.17
CA LEU A 131 5.03 12.78 -8.74
C LEU A 131 6.50 13.17 -8.81
N ILE A 132 7.27 12.79 -7.80
CA ILE A 132 8.71 13.07 -7.69
C ILE A 132 9.41 11.76 -7.38
N VAL A 133 10.54 11.53 -8.04
CA VAL A 133 11.44 10.41 -7.79
C VAL A 133 12.85 10.94 -7.77
N ASP A 134 13.44 10.97 -6.58
CA ASP A 134 14.86 11.26 -6.40
C ASP A 134 15.61 9.94 -6.35
N MET A 135 16.65 9.81 -7.17
CA MET A 135 17.45 8.59 -7.27
C MET A 135 18.93 8.91 -7.16
N ASP A 136 19.56 8.33 -6.15
CA ASP A 136 21.00 8.40 -5.93
C ASP A 136 21.63 7.06 -6.28
N MET A 137 22.68 7.08 -7.10
CA MET A 137 23.49 5.89 -7.36
C MET A 137 24.58 5.80 -6.30
N THR A 138 24.63 4.73 -5.52
CA THR A 138 25.70 4.51 -4.57
C THR A 138 26.96 4.05 -5.32
N GLN A 139 27.97 4.91 -5.38
CA GLN A 139 29.30 4.53 -5.84
C GLN A 139 29.93 3.60 -4.79
N ARG A 140 30.44 2.45 -5.24
CA ARG A 140 31.29 1.58 -4.41
C ARG A 140 32.67 2.19 -4.24
#